data_AF-A0A9W4TM79-F1
#
_entry.id   AF-A0A9W4TM79-F1
#
_cell.length_a   1.000
_cell.length_b   1.000
_cell.length_c   1.000
_cell.angle_alpha   90.00
_cell.angle_beta   90.00
_cell.angle_gamma   90.00
#
_symmetry.space_group_name_H-M   'P 1'
#
loop_
_entity.id
_entity.type
_entity.pdbx_description
1 polymer ?
#
loop_
_entity_poly.entity_id
_entity_poly.type
_entity_poly.pdbx_seq_one_letter_code
_entity_poly.pdbx_strand_id
1 'polypeptide(L)'
;MFVQKTLLKLSKVLQLRKIYIPKVIVINLWDIVNKVNNMQNTQQWFDYILNSQWVVLGNNTLIQPQRNSDGTWILGDIITNDQEILTARPLTNLQDIKEFQLVHQSWKVAIFKKYKPIIYFCAFGKDAIFECVYTSIQSLIEFGIWQHEIVVFTAENTKEYLQDKLSSLGLGNKLHMITILPATDTLDWVMARYRINHPILQQAQPLFYMDTDIICNAPLDDFFIKLIDSPLIHACQEGLIGEGSPQSGGYWYGWRLMQEDNVPFNTQNRGFSAGALFFNNVESVLPFFEMILQSTYGFMDKQGYRDEFYDQRFTNYILFKFKKIEIISMSKLLNLYRIPPETTLIPNGNQTLGLVHFLNAPTENKLITMKKYVDMLRLRANKQS
;
A
#
# COMPACT_ATOMS: atom_id res chain seq x y z
N MET A 1 17.95 3.92 27.80
CA MET A 1 17.03 4.00 28.97
C MET A 1 17.69 3.64 30.32
N PHE A 2 18.42 2.52 30.44
CA PHE A 2 19.06 2.10 31.71
C PHE A 2 20.10 3.12 32.23
N VAL A 3 20.99 3.60 31.36
CA VAL A 3 22.02 4.59 31.71
C VAL A 3 21.41 5.90 32.21
N GLN A 4 20.36 6.39 31.56
CA GLN A 4 19.67 7.63 31.95
C GLN A 4 18.97 7.49 33.31
N LYS A 5 18.33 6.34 33.58
CA LYS A 5 17.76 6.02 34.90
C LYS A 5 18.84 5.88 35.98
N THR A 6 19.99 5.31 35.65
CA THR A 6 21.14 5.14 36.56
C THR A 6 21.79 6.49 36.89
N LEU A 7 21.97 7.37 35.90
CA LEU A 7 22.48 8.73 36.11
C LEU A 7 21.51 9.62 36.90
N LEU A 8 20.20 9.50 36.66
CA LEU A 8 19.18 10.19 37.48
C LEU A 8 19.17 9.68 38.92
N LYS A 9 19.33 8.36 39.13
CA LYS A 9 19.47 7.76 40.46
C LYS A 9 20.75 8.22 41.16
N LEU A 10 21.89 8.24 40.47
CA LEU A 10 23.17 8.73 41.01
C LEU A 10 23.07 10.22 41.37
N SER A 11 22.48 11.05 40.51
CA SER A 11 22.22 12.47 40.80
C SER A 11 21.39 12.68 42.08
N LYS A 12 20.30 11.92 42.24
CA LYS A 12 19.47 11.97 43.46
C LYS A 12 20.19 11.46 44.71
N VAL A 13 20.96 10.37 44.59
CA VAL A 13 21.76 9.80 45.70
C VAL A 13 22.85 10.77 46.15
N LEU A 14 23.48 11.48 45.21
CA LEU A 14 24.54 12.45 45.48
C LEU A 14 24.00 13.74 46.11
N GLN A 15 22.82 14.22 45.68
CA GLN A 15 22.11 15.33 46.35
C GLN A 15 21.73 15.00 47.79
N LEU A 16 21.29 13.77 48.05
CA LEU A 16 20.91 13.31 49.40
C LEU A 16 22.12 13.19 50.35
N ARG A 17 23.33 12.96 49.82
CA ARG A 17 24.55 12.75 50.64
C ARG A 17 25.41 14.01 50.84
N LYS A 18 24.99 15.19 50.37
CA LYS A 18 25.79 16.45 50.41
C LYS A 18 27.22 16.29 49.88
N ILE A 19 27.45 15.37 48.94
CA ILE A 19 28.77 15.17 48.35
C ILE A 19 28.94 16.25 47.27
N TYR A 20 29.84 17.20 47.55
CA TYR A 20 30.16 18.29 46.63
C TYR A 20 30.99 17.74 45.46
N ILE A 21 30.35 17.44 44.34
CA ILE A 21 31.07 17.13 43.09
C ILE A 21 31.44 18.45 42.42
N PRO A 22 32.73 18.68 42.10
CA PRO A 22 33.15 19.86 41.35
C PRO A 22 32.30 20.05 40.10
N LYS A 23 31.79 21.28 39.90
CA LYS A 23 30.94 21.69 38.77
C LYS A 23 31.51 21.27 37.39
N VAL A 24 32.83 21.14 37.30
CA VAL A 24 33.60 20.70 36.11
C VAL A 24 33.33 19.24 35.72
N ILE A 25 33.11 18.33 36.69
CA ILE A 25 32.89 16.90 36.42
C ILE A 25 31.47 16.64 35.89
N VAL A 26 30.49 17.43 36.33
CA VAL A 26 29.09 17.29 35.91
C VAL A 26 28.88 17.76 34.47
N ILE A 27 29.57 18.82 34.03
CA ILE A 27 29.54 19.31 32.64
C ILE A 27 30.12 18.25 31.70
N ASN A 28 31.27 17.66 32.05
CA ASN A 28 31.88 16.58 31.25
C ASN A 28 30.98 15.34 31.10
N LEU A 29 30.23 14.95 32.13
CA LEU A 29 29.33 13.80 32.04
C LEU A 29 28.11 14.08 31.16
N TRP A 30 27.56 15.29 31.19
CA TRP A 30 26.46 15.68 30.31
C TRP A 30 26.89 15.76 28.84
N ASP A 31 28.09 16.30 28.59
CA ASP A 31 28.66 16.33 27.23
C ASP A 31 28.98 14.93 26.71
N ILE A 32 29.47 14.03 27.57
CA ILE A 32 29.69 12.62 27.21
C ILE A 32 28.36 11.94 26.91
N VAL A 33 27.33 12.12 27.74
CA VAL A 33 25.99 11.53 27.51
C VAL A 33 25.35 12.07 26.24
N ASN A 34 25.45 13.38 25.98
CA ASN A 34 24.97 13.98 24.74
C ASN A 34 25.76 13.49 23.53
N LYS A 35 27.08 13.36 23.63
CA LYS A 35 27.91 12.78 22.56
C LYS A 35 27.56 11.32 22.31
N VAL A 36 27.37 10.51 23.36
CA VAL A 36 27.01 9.08 23.24
C VAL A 36 25.61 8.93 22.65
N ASN A 37 24.63 9.72 23.11
CA ASN A 37 23.29 9.72 22.53
C ASN A 37 23.31 10.19 21.07
N ASN A 38 24.10 11.22 20.73
CA ASN A 38 24.26 11.68 19.36
C ASN A 38 24.93 10.62 18.48
N MET A 39 25.98 9.96 18.95
CA MET A 39 26.66 8.87 18.22
C MET A 39 25.74 7.66 17.99
N GLN A 40 24.97 7.25 19.01
CA GLN A 40 23.97 6.18 18.86
C GLN A 40 22.91 6.57 17.84
N ASN A 41 22.41 7.79 17.89
CA ASN A 41 21.41 8.28 16.94
C ASN A 41 21.97 8.41 15.51
N THR A 42 23.26 8.75 15.37
CA THR A 42 23.98 8.80 14.08
C THR A 42 24.06 7.41 13.47
N GLN A 43 24.55 6.41 14.20
CA GLN A 43 24.68 5.05 13.67
C GLN A 43 23.30 4.48 13.31
N GLN A 44 22.28 4.70 14.15
CA GLN A 44 20.92 4.26 13.86
C GLN A 44 20.35 4.90 12.59
N TRP A 45 20.67 6.17 12.31
CA TRP A 45 20.28 6.83 11.06
C TRP A 45 20.97 6.22 9.85
N PHE A 46 22.28 5.96 9.95
CA PHE A 46 23.03 5.33 8.87
C PHE A 46 22.53 3.90 8.60
N ASP A 47 22.35 3.11 9.65
CA ASP A 47 21.79 1.76 9.55
C ASP A 47 20.38 1.80 8.95
N TYR A 48 19.58 2.81 9.29
CA TYR A 48 18.24 2.98 8.73
C TYR A 48 18.27 3.21 7.21
N ILE A 49 19.15 4.10 6.73
CA ILE A 49 19.31 4.35 5.29
C ILE A 49 19.80 3.09 4.59
N LEU A 50 20.86 2.45 5.12
CA LEU A 50 21.51 1.29 4.51
C LEU A 50 20.61 0.04 4.47
N ASN A 51 19.72 -0.13 5.45
CA ASN A 51 18.79 -1.26 5.50
C ASN A 51 17.46 -1.00 4.78
N SER A 52 17.32 0.14 4.10
CA SER A 52 16.11 0.50 3.36
C SER A 52 16.41 0.62 1.86
N GLN A 53 15.41 0.33 1.04
CA GLN A 53 15.41 0.68 -0.37
C GLN A 53 14.80 2.07 -0.54
N TRP A 54 15.31 2.83 -1.52
CA TRP A 54 14.88 4.20 -1.77
C TRP A 54 14.66 4.44 -3.25
N VAL A 55 13.66 5.25 -3.59
CA VAL A 55 13.50 5.83 -4.93
C VAL A 55 14.03 7.25 -4.91
N VAL A 56 14.96 7.56 -5.80
CA VAL A 56 15.39 8.95 -6.05
C VAL A 56 14.37 9.62 -6.96
N LEU A 57 13.74 10.69 -6.48
CA LEU A 57 12.77 11.43 -7.29
C LEU A 57 13.48 12.23 -8.39
N GLY A 58 12.78 12.42 -9.50
CA GLY A 58 13.27 13.10 -10.71
C GLY A 58 13.62 12.10 -11.82
N ASN A 59 14.41 11.07 -11.52
CA ASN A 59 14.67 9.95 -12.43
C ASN A 59 13.91 8.66 -12.07
N ASN A 60 13.20 8.64 -10.94
CA ASN A 60 12.44 7.49 -10.43
C ASN A 60 13.29 6.21 -10.43
N THR A 61 14.51 6.31 -9.91
CA THR A 61 15.43 5.17 -9.85
C THR A 61 15.40 4.54 -8.46
N LEU A 62 15.13 3.25 -8.40
CA LEU A 62 15.28 2.45 -7.19
C LEU A 62 16.77 2.26 -6.90
N ILE A 63 17.19 2.58 -5.68
CA ILE A 63 18.57 2.48 -5.22
C ILE A 63 18.67 1.68 -3.92
N GLN A 64 19.80 1.00 -3.77
CA GLN A 64 20.26 0.46 -2.51
C GLN A 64 21.47 1.28 -2.05
N PRO A 65 21.33 2.09 -0.98
CA PRO A 65 22.44 2.88 -0.46
C PRO A 65 23.66 2.04 -0.09
N GLN A 66 24.85 2.59 -0.34
CA GLN A 66 26.11 2.01 0.10
C GLN A 66 26.93 3.05 0.85
N ARG A 67 27.70 2.59 1.85
CA ARG A 67 28.62 3.41 2.64
C ARG A 67 29.96 2.71 2.75
N ASN A 68 31.02 3.40 2.35
CA ASN A 68 32.39 2.94 2.45
C ASN A 68 32.97 3.19 3.85
N SER A 69 34.09 2.54 4.17
CA SER A 69 34.76 2.68 5.48
C SER A 69 35.34 4.08 5.73
N ASP A 70 35.58 4.85 4.67
CA ASP A 70 36.06 6.23 4.72
C ASP A 70 34.96 7.27 4.97
N GLY A 71 33.69 6.83 5.09
CA GLY A 71 32.53 7.72 5.27
C GLY A 71 31.95 8.25 3.95
N THR A 72 32.41 7.77 2.79
CA THR A 72 31.81 8.07 1.49
C THR A 72 30.52 7.27 1.30
N TRP A 73 29.46 7.93 0.85
CA TRP A 73 28.15 7.34 0.53
C TRP A 73 27.90 7.35 -0.97
N ILE A 74 27.26 6.28 -1.45
CA ILE A 74 26.80 6.12 -2.83
C ILE A 74 25.29 5.90 -2.81
N LEU A 75 24.55 6.84 -3.37
CA LEU A 75 23.09 6.88 -3.44
C LEU A 75 22.63 6.96 -4.91
N GLY A 76 22.76 5.85 -5.64
CA GLY A 76 22.65 5.87 -7.10
C GLY A 76 23.82 6.65 -7.71
N ASP A 77 23.52 7.68 -8.50
CA ASP A 77 24.54 8.54 -9.13
C ASP A 77 25.06 9.65 -8.19
N ILE A 78 24.56 9.72 -6.96
CA ILE A 78 24.95 10.74 -5.97
C ILE A 78 26.03 10.17 -5.05
N ILE A 79 27.22 10.78 -5.08
CA ILE A 79 28.32 10.51 -4.15
C ILE A 79 28.39 11.66 -3.13
N THR A 80 28.38 11.31 -1.84
CA THR A 80 28.32 12.26 -0.71
C THR A 80 29.10 11.72 0.50
N ASN A 81 29.10 12.43 1.62
CA ASN A 81 29.81 12.06 2.85
C ASN A 81 28.87 12.00 4.06
N ASP A 82 29.36 11.40 5.15
CA ASP A 82 28.61 11.28 6.42
C ASP A 82 27.99 12.60 6.91
N GLN A 83 28.69 13.72 6.76
CA GLN A 83 28.22 15.01 7.28
C GLN A 83 26.98 15.50 6.52
N GLU A 84 26.97 15.38 5.19
CA GLU A 84 25.81 15.73 4.36
C GLU A 84 24.61 14.81 4.66
N ILE A 85 24.83 13.50 4.83
CA ILE A 85 23.79 12.54 5.23
C ILE A 85 23.24 12.84 6.62
N LEU A 86 24.08 13.25 7.57
CA LEU A 86 23.63 13.64 8.91
C LEU A 86 22.82 14.92 8.89
N THR A 87 23.21 15.89 8.07
CA THR A 87 22.45 17.14 7.87
C THR A 87 21.10 16.88 7.21
N ALA A 88 21.00 15.87 6.35
CA ALA A 88 19.76 15.45 5.69
C ALA A 88 18.76 14.71 6.61
N ARG A 89 19.13 14.39 7.85
CA ARG A 89 18.31 13.61 8.76
C ARG A 89 17.04 14.38 9.18
N PRO A 90 15.83 13.82 8.95
CA PRO A 90 14.59 14.39 9.48
C PRO A 90 14.56 14.43 11.03
N LEU A 91 13.82 15.38 11.58
CA LEU A 91 13.61 15.52 13.04
C LEU A 91 12.60 14.51 13.61
N THR A 92 11.95 13.70 12.76
CA THR A 92 10.98 12.68 13.16
C THR A 92 11.66 11.42 13.70
N ASN A 93 10.87 10.53 14.34
CA ASN A 93 11.41 9.23 14.74
C ASN A 93 11.82 8.43 13.50
N LEU A 94 12.91 7.66 13.60
CA LEU A 94 13.46 6.89 12.49
C LEU A 94 12.44 5.94 11.84
N GLN A 95 11.58 5.31 12.65
CA GLN A 95 10.57 4.37 12.16
C GLN A 95 9.47 5.04 11.31
N ASP A 96 9.30 6.35 11.45
CA ASP A 96 8.26 7.12 10.77
C ASP A 96 8.78 7.81 9.49
N ILE A 97 10.09 7.71 9.21
CA ILE A 97 10.70 8.38 8.05
C ILE A 97 10.29 7.67 6.75
N LYS A 98 9.46 8.33 5.95
CA LYS A 98 9.07 7.85 4.61
C LYS A 98 9.84 8.54 3.48
N GLU A 99 10.49 9.65 3.79
CA GLU A 99 11.29 10.42 2.84
C GLU A 99 12.35 11.24 3.57
N PHE A 100 13.42 11.59 2.85
CA PHE A 100 14.38 12.61 3.28
C PHE A 100 14.91 13.40 2.08
N GLN A 101 15.45 14.57 2.36
CA GLN A 101 16.01 15.47 1.35
C GLN A 101 17.50 15.65 1.59
N LEU A 102 18.29 15.52 0.53
CA LEU A 102 19.74 15.71 0.56
C LEU A 102 20.10 16.92 -0.30
N VAL A 103 20.79 17.88 0.30
CA VAL A 103 21.51 18.92 -0.45
C VAL A 103 22.91 18.39 -0.73
N HIS A 104 23.28 18.29 -2.01
CA HIS A 104 24.60 17.82 -2.43
C HIS A 104 25.20 18.78 -3.47
N GLN A 105 26.54 18.75 -3.61
CA GLN A 105 27.27 19.69 -4.48
C GLN A 105 26.89 21.16 -4.22
N SER A 106 26.59 21.50 -2.97
CA SER A 106 26.22 22.83 -2.47
C SER A 106 24.93 23.47 -2.99
N TRP A 107 24.28 22.95 -4.04
CA TRP A 107 23.06 23.56 -4.61
C TRP A 107 22.01 22.57 -5.09
N LYS A 108 22.36 21.30 -5.32
CA LYS A 108 21.41 20.31 -5.85
C LYS A 108 20.63 19.70 -4.71
N VAL A 109 19.33 19.56 -4.91
CA VAL A 109 18.43 18.88 -3.96
C VAL A 109 17.98 17.58 -4.57
N ALA A 110 18.19 16.48 -3.85
CA ALA A 110 17.64 15.17 -4.17
C ALA A 110 16.63 14.77 -3.10
N ILE A 111 15.49 14.23 -3.53
CA ILE A 111 14.45 13.70 -2.64
C ILE A 111 14.47 12.19 -2.74
N PHE A 112 14.56 11.52 -1.60
CA PHE A 112 14.56 10.07 -1.51
C PHE A 112 13.27 9.63 -0.84
N LYS A 113 12.47 8.82 -1.54
CA LYS A 113 11.27 8.18 -0.97
C LYS A 113 11.57 6.73 -0.62
N LYS A 114 11.22 6.31 0.59
CA LYS A 114 11.36 4.93 1.01
C LYS A 114 10.52 4.03 0.10
N TYR A 115 11.13 2.96 -0.40
CA TYR A 115 10.46 1.93 -1.18
C TYR A 115 10.20 0.71 -0.28
N LYS A 116 8.97 0.60 0.20
CA LYS A 116 8.47 -0.54 0.96
C LYS A 116 7.06 -0.86 0.44
N PRO A 117 6.94 -1.41 -0.77
CA PRO A 117 5.64 -1.63 -1.37
C PRO A 117 4.88 -2.75 -0.70
N ILE A 118 3.56 -2.59 -0.55
CA ILE A 118 2.67 -3.66 -0.07
C ILE A 118 1.49 -3.83 -1.04
N ILE A 119 1.23 -5.07 -1.42
CA ILE A 119 -0.05 -5.45 -2.04
C ILE A 119 -0.95 -6.01 -0.96
N TYR A 120 -2.22 -5.59 -0.94
CA TYR A 120 -3.19 -6.12 0.01
C TYR A 120 -4.52 -6.53 -0.61
N PHE A 121 -5.12 -7.56 -0.02
CA PHE A 121 -6.37 -8.19 -0.46
C PHE A 121 -7.42 -8.16 0.63
N CYS A 122 -8.68 -8.29 0.24
CA CYS A 122 -9.79 -8.59 1.14
C CYS A 122 -10.41 -9.93 0.74
N ALA A 123 -10.31 -10.93 1.61
CA ALA A 123 -10.80 -12.27 1.35
C ALA A 123 -11.74 -12.69 2.48
N PHE A 124 -13.04 -12.70 2.19
CA PHE A 124 -14.10 -13.06 3.12
C PHE A 124 -15.06 -14.05 2.47
N GLY A 125 -15.83 -14.81 3.26
CA GLY A 125 -16.89 -15.66 2.75
C GLY A 125 -16.46 -17.10 2.46
N LYS A 126 -16.70 -17.57 1.23
CA LYS A 126 -16.62 -18.99 0.84
C LYS A 126 -15.23 -19.39 0.35
N ASP A 127 -14.95 -20.70 0.34
CA ASP A 127 -13.68 -21.26 -0.13
C ASP A 127 -13.30 -20.84 -1.55
N ALA A 128 -14.27 -20.66 -2.46
CA ALA A 128 -13.99 -20.15 -3.81
C ALA A 128 -13.27 -18.78 -3.81
N ILE A 129 -13.56 -17.90 -2.84
CA ILE A 129 -12.86 -16.60 -2.69
C ILE A 129 -11.44 -16.81 -2.16
N PHE A 130 -11.26 -17.76 -1.24
CA PHE A 130 -9.95 -18.14 -0.71
C PHE A 130 -9.05 -18.78 -1.77
N GLU A 131 -9.63 -19.56 -2.68
CA GLU A 131 -8.97 -20.08 -3.87
C GLU A 131 -8.64 -18.99 -4.89
N CYS A 132 -9.50 -17.98 -5.06
CA CYS A 132 -9.20 -16.82 -5.90
C CYS A 132 -7.98 -16.06 -5.37
N VAL A 133 -7.93 -15.72 -4.07
CA VAL A 133 -6.77 -15.00 -3.50
C VAL A 133 -5.50 -15.86 -3.55
N TYR A 134 -5.59 -17.18 -3.32
CA TYR A 134 -4.47 -18.10 -3.53
C TYR A 134 -3.93 -18.00 -4.96
N THR A 135 -4.82 -18.11 -5.95
CA THR A 135 -4.46 -18.07 -7.38
C THR A 135 -3.89 -16.70 -7.77
N SER A 136 -4.43 -15.61 -7.21
CA SER A 136 -3.94 -14.24 -7.41
C SER A 136 -2.52 -14.07 -6.85
N ILE A 137 -2.28 -14.45 -5.60
CA ILE A 137 -0.96 -14.37 -4.97
C ILE A 137 0.05 -15.27 -5.69
N GLN A 138 -0.34 -16.49 -6.07
CA GLN A 138 0.49 -17.37 -6.88
C GLN A 138 0.95 -16.68 -8.17
N SER A 139 0.04 -16.00 -8.87
CA SER A 139 0.38 -15.27 -10.10
C SER A 139 1.32 -14.08 -9.86
N LEU A 140 1.20 -13.39 -8.72
CA LEU A 140 2.12 -12.33 -8.31
C LEU A 140 3.53 -12.87 -8.11
N ILE A 141 3.67 -14.05 -7.50
CA ILE A 141 4.97 -14.70 -7.28
C ILE A 141 5.55 -15.20 -8.61
N GLU A 142 4.78 -15.97 -9.38
CA GLU A 142 5.25 -16.65 -10.59
C GLU A 142 5.53 -15.71 -11.75
N PHE A 143 4.62 -14.76 -12.03
CA PHE A 143 4.71 -13.88 -13.21
C PHE A 143 5.01 -12.43 -12.85
N GLY A 144 4.55 -11.98 -11.69
CA GLY A 144 4.87 -10.66 -11.15
C GLY A 144 6.26 -10.57 -10.53
N ILE A 145 6.91 -11.71 -10.27
CA ILE A 145 8.20 -11.80 -9.56
C ILE A 145 8.14 -11.00 -8.24
N TRP A 146 6.96 -10.99 -7.59
CA TRP A 146 6.73 -10.16 -6.42
C TRP A 146 7.53 -10.68 -5.22
N GLN A 147 8.42 -9.85 -4.69
CA GLN A 147 9.30 -10.21 -3.57
C GLN A 147 8.99 -9.44 -2.28
N HIS A 148 7.96 -8.59 -2.29
CA HIS A 148 7.63 -7.71 -1.16
C HIS A 148 6.52 -8.29 -0.28
N GLU A 149 6.14 -7.54 0.76
CA GLU A 149 5.11 -7.94 1.71
C GLU A 149 3.72 -8.01 1.04
N ILE A 150 2.93 -8.98 1.46
CA ILE A 150 1.52 -9.18 1.07
C ILE A 150 0.67 -9.22 2.34
N VAL A 151 -0.41 -8.47 2.32
CA VAL A 151 -1.37 -8.39 3.42
C VAL A 151 -2.71 -8.96 2.98
N VAL A 152 -3.34 -9.80 3.80
CA VAL A 152 -4.69 -10.30 3.53
C VAL A 152 -5.60 -9.94 4.70
N PHE A 153 -6.64 -9.17 4.40
CA PHE A 153 -7.72 -8.86 5.31
C PHE A 153 -8.75 -9.97 5.28
N THR A 154 -9.15 -10.45 6.45
CA THR A 154 -10.14 -11.52 6.61
C THR A 154 -10.87 -11.42 7.94
N ALA A 155 -11.85 -12.30 8.19
CA ALA A 155 -12.54 -12.43 9.47
C ALA A 155 -11.79 -13.39 10.40
N GLU A 156 -11.92 -13.18 11.72
CA GLU A 156 -11.18 -13.94 12.75
C GLU A 156 -11.36 -15.46 12.59
N ASN A 157 -12.60 -15.90 12.34
CA ASN A 157 -12.96 -17.31 12.18
C ASN A 157 -12.42 -17.97 10.90
N THR A 158 -11.87 -17.20 9.95
CA THR A 158 -11.32 -17.71 8.69
C THR A 158 -9.83 -17.43 8.54
N LYS A 159 -9.21 -16.74 9.50
CA LYS A 159 -7.81 -16.35 9.49
C LYS A 159 -6.87 -17.55 9.43
N GLU A 160 -7.02 -18.50 10.36
CA GLU A 160 -6.13 -19.67 10.44
C GLU A 160 -6.24 -20.55 9.18
N TYR A 161 -7.48 -20.79 8.72
CA TYR A 161 -7.74 -21.54 7.49
C TYR A 161 -7.05 -20.91 6.27
N LEU A 162 -7.21 -19.60 6.09
CA LEU A 162 -6.62 -18.90 4.95
C LEU A 162 -5.09 -18.82 5.06
N GLN A 163 -4.56 -18.66 6.28
CA GLN A 163 -3.13 -18.69 6.54
C GLN A 163 -2.51 -20.05 6.18
N ASP A 164 -3.14 -21.15 6.58
CA ASP A 164 -2.71 -22.50 6.24
C ASP A 164 -2.73 -22.72 4.72
N LYS A 165 -3.83 -22.34 4.04
CA LYS A 165 -3.93 -22.44 2.57
C LYS A 165 -2.81 -21.69 1.86
N LEU A 166 -2.53 -20.46 2.28
CA LEU A 166 -1.49 -19.60 1.67
C LEU A 166 -0.06 -19.99 2.08
N SER A 167 0.13 -20.79 3.13
CA SER A 167 1.46 -21.21 3.61
C SER A 167 2.25 -21.98 2.53
N SER A 168 1.55 -22.73 1.68
CA SER A 168 2.12 -23.48 0.56
C SER A 168 2.80 -22.62 -0.51
N LEU A 169 2.55 -21.30 -0.53
CA LEU A 169 3.17 -20.35 -1.44
C LEU A 169 4.58 -19.89 -0.97
N GLY A 170 5.02 -20.30 0.23
CA GLY A 170 6.40 -20.05 0.68
C GLY A 170 6.73 -18.59 1.01
N LEU A 171 5.72 -17.75 1.29
CA LEU A 171 5.91 -16.32 1.59
C LEU A 171 6.59 -16.04 2.94
N GLY A 172 6.57 -17.00 3.88
CA GLY A 172 7.21 -16.87 5.18
C GLY A 172 6.76 -15.61 5.93
N ASN A 173 7.73 -14.77 6.32
CA ASN A 173 7.49 -13.52 7.04
C ASN A 173 6.95 -12.37 6.16
N LYS A 174 6.80 -12.58 4.84
CA LYS A 174 6.23 -11.58 3.92
C LYS A 174 4.71 -11.63 3.84
N LEU A 175 4.06 -12.68 4.37
CA LEU A 175 2.60 -12.78 4.42
C LEU A 175 2.09 -12.32 5.78
N HIS A 176 1.13 -11.40 5.76
CA HIS A 176 0.52 -10.86 6.96
C HIS A 176 -1.01 -11.01 6.90
N MET A 177 -1.56 -11.68 7.92
CA MET A 177 -3.00 -11.85 8.07
C MET A 177 -3.55 -10.83 9.06
N ILE A 178 -4.48 -9.99 8.63
CA ILE A 178 -5.11 -8.97 9.49
C ILE A 178 -6.60 -9.27 9.59
N THR A 179 -7.07 -9.39 10.84
CA THR A 179 -8.49 -9.48 11.12
C THR A 179 -9.12 -8.10 11.02
N ILE A 180 -10.20 -7.97 10.24
CA ILE A 180 -10.96 -6.73 10.14
C ILE A 180 -12.29 -6.87 10.89
N LEU A 181 -12.64 -5.84 11.65
CA LEU A 181 -13.92 -5.74 12.36
C LEU A 181 -14.62 -4.41 12.02
N PRO A 182 -15.96 -4.39 11.92
CA PRO A 182 -16.84 -5.56 11.85
C PRO A 182 -16.67 -6.32 10.51
N ALA A 183 -17.00 -7.61 10.51
CA ALA A 183 -16.99 -8.50 9.34
C ALA A 183 -18.25 -9.37 9.33
N THR A 184 -19.40 -8.76 9.62
CA THR A 184 -20.64 -9.47 9.94
C THR A 184 -21.46 -9.85 8.72
N ASP A 185 -21.36 -9.05 7.65
CA ASP A 185 -22.15 -9.20 6.43
C ASP A 185 -21.32 -8.84 5.18
N THR A 186 -21.94 -9.01 4.00
CA THR A 186 -21.32 -8.69 2.71
C THR A 186 -20.89 -7.23 2.62
N LEU A 187 -21.65 -6.29 3.19
CA LEU A 187 -21.30 -4.88 3.18
C LEU A 187 -19.99 -4.63 3.92
N ASP A 188 -19.85 -5.20 5.12
CA ASP A 188 -18.61 -5.13 5.89
C ASP A 188 -17.42 -5.72 5.14
N TRP A 189 -17.62 -6.82 4.41
CA TRP A 189 -16.58 -7.48 3.63
C TRP A 189 -16.09 -6.60 2.48
N VAL A 190 -17.01 -5.96 1.74
CA VAL A 190 -16.64 -5.07 0.63
C VAL A 190 -15.98 -3.80 1.16
N MET A 191 -16.47 -3.25 2.28
CA MET A 191 -15.93 -2.06 2.94
C MET A 191 -14.54 -2.27 3.59
N ALA A 192 -14.15 -3.52 3.86
CA ALA A 192 -12.89 -3.84 4.53
C ALA A 192 -11.67 -3.23 3.82
N ARG A 193 -11.71 -3.08 2.49
CA ARG A 193 -10.60 -2.51 1.69
C ARG A 193 -10.20 -1.09 2.07
N TYR A 194 -11.12 -0.34 2.69
CA TYR A 194 -10.90 1.03 3.14
C TYR A 194 -10.38 1.13 4.58
N ARG A 195 -10.34 0.02 5.33
CA ARG A 195 -9.89 -0.03 6.75
C ARG A 195 -8.39 -0.28 6.85
N ILE A 196 -7.60 0.66 6.32
CA ILE A 196 -6.14 0.53 6.17
C ILE A 196 -5.32 1.08 7.34
N ASN A 197 -5.98 1.53 8.42
CA ASN A 197 -5.31 2.11 9.59
C ASN A 197 -4.68 1.02 10.48
N HIS A 198 -3.65 0.36 9.95
CA HIS A 198 -2.91 -0.71 10.63
C HIS A 198 -1.40 -0.41 10.61
N PRO A 199 -0.63 -0.68 11.70
CA PRO A 199 0.78 -0.30 11.79
C PRO A 199 1.65 -0.76 10.62
N ILE A 200 1.44 -1.99 10.11
CA ILE A 200 2.22 -2.49 8.96
C ILE A 200 1.97 -1.68 7.69
N LEU A 201 0.72 -1.26 7.46
CA LEU A 201 0.32 -0.49 6.28
C LEU A 201 0.75 0.97 6.41
N GLN A 202 0.77 1.52 7.63
CA GLN A 202 1.25 2.88 7.89
C GLN A 202 2.72 3.07 7.50
N GLN A 203 3.52 2.00 7.55
CA GLN A 203 4.93 1.99 7.16
C GLN A 203 5.16 1.72 5.67
N ALA A 204 4.12 1.32 4.94
CA ALA A 204 4.23 0.98 3.53
C ALA A 204 4.24 2.21 2.63
N GLN A 205 5.01 2.12 1.56
CA GLN A 205 5.10 3.13 0.51
C GLN A 205 5.70 2.51 -0.77
N PRO A 206 4.94 2.32 -1.86
CA PRO A 206 3.50 2.54 -2.02
C PRO A 206 2.61 1.38 -1.50
N LEU A 207 1.28 1.55 -1.56
CA LEU A 207 0.30 0.49 -1.31
C LEU A 207 -0.55 0.23 -2.56
N PHE A 208 -0.94 -1.03 -2.74
CA PHE A 208 -1.82 -1.43 -3.82
C PHE A 208 -2.88 -2.42 -3.34
N TYR A 209 -4.13 -1.98 -3.34
CA TYR A 209 -5.27 -2.87 -3.15
C TYR A 209 -5.55 -3.66 -4.43
N MET A 210 -5.82 -4.95 -4.28
CA MET A 210 -6.29 -5.82 -5.36
C MET A 210 -7.47 -6.67 -4.90
N ASP A 211 -8.53 -6.75 -5.73
CA ASP A 211 -9.58 -7.76 -5.59
C ASP A 211 -8.97 -9.17 -5.75
N THR A 212 -9.61 -10.15 -5.11
CA THR A 212 -9.12 -11.55 -5.11
C THR A 212 -9.12 -12.22 -6.48
N ASP A 213 -9.86 -11.66 -7.44
CA ASP A 213 -10.06 -12.15 -8.81
C ASP A 213 -9.25 -11.35 -9.83
N ILE A 214 -8.10 -10.83 -9.41
CA ILE A 214 -7.11 -10.20 -10.29
C ILE A 214 -5.90 -11.11 -10.44
N ILE A 215 -5.48 -11.39 -11.67
CA ILE A 215 -4.26 -12.15 -11.99
C ILE A 215 -3.16 -11.21 -12.46
N CYS A 216 -1.96 -11.40 -11.92
CA CYS A 216 -0.75 -10.74 -12.38
C CYS A 216 -0.08 -11.57 -13.49
N ASN A 217 0.34 -10.91 -14.56
CA ASN A 217 1.00 -11.55 -15.71
C ASN A 217 2.29 -10.86 -16.17
N ALA A 218 2.79 -9.86 -15.42
CA ALA A 218 4.11 -9.26 -15.61
C ALA A 218 4.60 -8.55 -14.33
N PRO A 219 5.91 -8.24 -14.19
CA PRO A 219 6.43 -7.50 -13.04
C PRO A 219 5.77 -6.13 -12.83
N LEU A 220 5.62 -5.73 -11.56
CA LEU A 220 4.91 -4.51 -11.17
C LEU A 220 5.82 -3.40 -10.62
N ASP A 221 7.09 -3.69 -10.30
CA ASP A 221 8.00 -2.73 -9.63
C ASP A 221 8.14 -1.41 -10.40
N ASP A 222 8.31 -1.45 -11.72
CA ASP A 222 8.44 -0.24 -12.54
C ASP A 222 7.21 0.68 -12.42
N PHE A 223 6.01 0.09 -12.34
CA PHE A 223 4.78 0.86 -12.15
C PHE A 223 4.74 1.49 -10.75
N PHE A 224 5.11 0.74 -9.72
CA PHE A 224 5.14 1.19 -8.34
C PHE A 224 6.15 2.34 -8.15
N ILE A 225 7.35 2.19 -8.69
CA ILE A 225 8.41 3.20 -8.67
C ILE A 225 7.97 4.47 -9.41
N LYS A 226 7.34 4.32 -10.57
CA LYS A 226 6.85 5.46 -11.37
C LYS A 226 5.82 6.31 -10.64
N LEU A 227 4.97 5.71 -9.82
CA LEU A 227 3.84 6.38 -9.16
C LEU A 227 4.08 6.67 -7.67
N ILE A 228 5.26 6.37 -7.13
CA ILE A 228 5.58 6.58 -5.71
C ILE A 228 5.45 8.04 -5.26
N ASP A 229 5.56 9.00 -6.18
CA ASP A 229 5.42 10.43 -5.86
C ASP A 229 4.00 10.96 -6.08
N SER A 230 3.08 10.14 -6.58
CA SER A 230 1.74 10.62 -6.89
C SER A 230 0.96 10.98 -5.62
N PRO A 231 0.35 12.19 -5.56
CA PRO A 231 -0.54 12.58 -4.47
C PRO A 231 -1.99 12.07 -4.67
N LEU A 232 -2.24 11.28 -5.72
CA LEU A 232 -3.56 10.80 -6.12
C LEU A 232 -3.68 9.29 -5.89
N ILE A 233 -4.92 8.82 -5.73
CA ILE A 233 -5.26 7.40 -5.83
C ILE A 233 -5.36 7.07 -7.32
N HIS A 234 -4.74 5.98 -7.75
CA HIS A 234 -4.81 5.48 -9.11
C HIS A 234 -5.73 4.26 -9.18
N ALA A 235 -6.72 4.31 -10.06
CA ALA A 235 -7.70 3.24 -10.27
C ALA A 235 -7.95 3.01 -11.77
N CYS A 236 -8.43 1.84 -12.18
CA CYS A 236 -8.65 1.58 -13.59
C CYS A 236 -9.98 2.17 -14.06
N GLN A 237 -9.94 2.93 -15.15
CA GLN A 237 -11.13 3.47 -15.80
C GLN A 237 -12.15 2.37 -16.15
N GLU A 238 -13.42 2.58 -15.81
CA GLU A 238 -14.51 1.63 -16.07
C GLU A 238 -15.83 2.38 -16.32
N GLY A 239 -16.57 1.98 -17.37
CA GLY A 239 -17.93 2.47 -17.64
C GLY A 239 -18.05 3.99 -17.82
N LEU A 240 -19.20 4.46 -18.25
CA LEU A 240 -19.56 5.89 -18.22
C LEU A 240 -20.19 6.22 -16.86
N ILE A 241 -19.94 7.41 -16.33
CA ILE A 241 -20.50 7.89 -15.06
C ILE A 241 -22.03 7.82 -15.09
N GLY A 242 -22.66 8.12 -16.23
CA GLY A 242 -24.11 8.04 -16.41
C GLY A 242 -24.69 6.64 -16.54
N GLU A 243 -23.87 5.57 -16.51
CA GLU A 243 -24.37 4.20 -16.56
C GLU A 243 -25.14 3.80 -15.29
N GLY A 244 -26.12 2.91 -15.49
CA GLY A 244 -26.94 2.33 -14.44
C GLY A 244 -28.41 2.22 -14.84
N SER A 245 -29.15 1.37 -14.15
CA SER A 245 -30.60 1.20 -14.32
C SER A 245 -31.37 1.77 -13.13
N PRO A 246 -32.65 2.19 -13.28
CA PRO A 246 -33.50 2.54 -12.15
C PRO A 246 -33.56 1.47 -11.05
N GLN A 247 -33.43 0.19 -11.42
CA GLN A 247 -33.42 -0.97 -10.52
C GLN A 247 -32.15 -1.05 -9.69
N SER A 248 -31.02 -0.61 -10.22
CA SER A 248 -29.77 -0.39 -9.46
C SER A 248 -29.73 0.97 -8.75
N GLY A 249 -30.88 1.65 -8.72
CA GLY A 249 -31.01 3.06 -8.37
C GLY A 249 -30.20 4.02 -9.25
N GLY A 250 -29.62 3.58 -10.36
CA GLY A 250 -28.79 4.42 -11.24
C GLY A 250 -27.49 4.86 -10.57
N TYR A 251 -26.90 4.03 -9.70
CA TYR A 251 -25.77 4.46 -8.87
C TYR A 251 -24.43 3.83 -9.24
N TRP A 252 -24.26 3.14 -10.38
CA TRP A 252 -23.09 2.25 -10.60
C TRP A 252 -21.75 2.95 -10.35
N TYR A 253 -21.64 4.21 -10.77
CA TYR A 253 -20.46 5.06 -10.57
C TYR A 253 -20.77 6.34 -9.78
N GLY A 254 -21.82 6.32 -8.96
CA GLY A 254 -22.10 7.37 -7.97
C GLY A 254 -22.69 8.68 -8.52
N TRP A 255 -23.12 8.75 -9.78
CA TRP A 255 -23.59 10.02 -10.39
C TRP A 255 -24.78 10.65 -9.67
N ARG A 256 -25.71 9.85 -9.14
CA ARG A 256 -26.83 10.37 -8.34
C ARG A 256 -26.38 10.92 -6.99
N LEU A 257 -25.37 10.33 -6.36
CA LEU A 257 -24.78 10.88 -5.13
C LEU A 257 -24.14 12.24 -5.43
N MET A 258 -23.42 12.35 -6.55
CA MET A 258 -22.87 13.62 -7.02
C MET A 258 -23.98 14.63 -7.31
N GLN A 259 -25.07 14.22 -7.95
CA GLN A 259 -26.21 15.08 -8.24
C GLN A 259 -26.90 15.60 -6.96
N GLU A 260 -27.19 14.71 -6.01
CA GLU A 260 -27.83 15.05 -4.73
C GLU A 260 -26.96 16.01 -3.89
N ASP A 261 -25.63 15.90 -3.99
CA ASP A 261 -24.65 16.75 -3.30
C ASP A 261 -24.18 17.96 -4.13
N ASN A 262 -24.78 18.20 -5.31
CA ASN A 262 -24.40 19.28 -6.24
C ASN A 262 -22.91 19.28 -6.66
N VAL A 263 -22.26 18.11 -6.67
CA VAL A 263 -20.91 17.95 -7.22
C VAL A 263 -20.98 18.06 -8.75
N PRO A 264 -20.18 18.90 -9.41
CA PRO A 264 -20.15 18.94 -10.87
C PRO A 264 -19.63 17.62 -11.47
N PHE A 265 -20.40 17.02 -12.38
CA PHE A 265 -19.99 15.84 -13.13
C PHE A 265 -20.50 15.88 -14.58
N ASN A 266 -19.89 15.09 -15.45
CA ASN A 266 -20.38 14.83 -16.81
C ASN A 266 -20.71 13.34 -16.93
N THR A 267 -21.93 13.02 -17.32
CA THR A 267 -22.40 11.63 -17.49
C THR A 267 -21.64 10.86 -18.57
N GLN A 268 -21.00 11.57 -19.51
CA GLN A 268 -20.17 11.00 -20.57
C GLN A 268 -18.71 10.79 -20.14
N ASN A 269 -18.30 11.32 -18.98
CA ASN A 269 -17.00 11.00 -18.42
C ASN A 269 -17.01 9.55 -17.94
N ARG A 270 -15.81 8.99 -17.80
CA ARG A 270 -15.64 7.61 -17.35
C ARG A 270 -15.57 7.54 -15.83
N GLY A 271 -16.18 6.49 -15.26
CA GLY A 271 -15.97 6.12 -13.87
C GLY A 271 -14.68 5.30 -13.71
N PHE A 272 -14.51 4.69 -12.54
CA PHE A 272 -13.44 3.73 -12.31
C PHE A 272 -13.90 2.52 -11.51
N SER A 273 -13.19 1.42 -11.70
CA SER A 273 -13.32 0.19 -10.93
C SER A 273 -12.67 0.35 -9.57
N ALA A 274 -13.38 -0.02 -8.50
CA ALA A 274 -12.83 -0.04 -7.15
C ALA A 274 -12.00 -1.30 -6.83
N GLY A 275 -11.91 -2.24 -7.78
CA GLY A 275 -11.22 -3.52 -7.58
C GLY A 275 -9.70 -3.44 -7.54
N ALA A 276 -9.12 -2.31 -7.94
CA ALA A 276 -7.69 -2.07 -7.81
C ALA A 276 -7.44 -0.60 -7.49
N LEU A 277 -6.79 -0.32 -6.36
CA LEU A 277 -6.52 1.05 -5.89
C LEU A 277 -5.05 1.15 -5.49
N PHE A 278 -4.26 1.90 -6.26
CA PHE A 278 -2.86 2.20 -5.96
C PHE A 278 -2.74 3.58 -5.33
N PHE A 279 -1.95 3.72 -4.27
CA PHE A 279 -1.72 5.00 -3.61
C PHE A 279 -0.37 5.02 -2.88
N ASN A 280 0.15 6.23 -2.66
CA ASN A 280 1.49 6.39 -2.10
C ASN A 280 1.57 5.91 -0.64
N ASN A 281 0.71 6.38 0.27
CA ASN A 281 0.74 5.92 1.66
C ASN A 281 -0.59 6.11 2.37
N VAL A 282 -0.77 5.43 3.50
CA VAL A 282 -2.01 5.48 4.31
C VAL A 282 -2.39 6.91 4.67
N GLU A 283 -1.44 7.74 5.11
CA GLU A 283 -1.70 9.12 5.55
C GLU A 283 -2.35 9.96 4.45
N SER A 284 -1.91 9.78 3.20
CA SER A 284 -2.43 10.53 2.06
C SER A 284 -3.86 10.18 1.66
N VAL A 285 -4.38 9.00 2.04
CA VAL A 285 -5.68 8.49 1.58
C VAL A 285 -6.69 8.22 2.70
N LEU A 286 -6.22 8.03 3.93
CA LEU A 286 -7.06 7.63 5.06
C LEU A 286 -8.27 8.55 5.27
N PRO A 287 -8.16 9.89 5.19
CA PRO A 287 -9.33 10.77 5.33
C PRO A 287 -10.43 10.49 4.30
N PHE A 288 -10.06 10.15 3.05
CA PHE A 288 -11.04 9.87 2.00
C PHE A 288 -11.66 8.48 2.18
N PHE A 289 -10.87 7.50 2.61
CA PHE A 289 -11.36 6.16 2.92
C PHE A 289 -12.33 6.18 4.10
N GLU A 290 -12.06 6.98 5.14
CA GLU A 290 -12.99 7.23 6.24
C GLU A 290 -14.28 7.89 5.76
N MET A 291 -14.21 8.87 4.85
CA MET A 291 -15.39 9.48 4.24
C MET A 291 -16.21 8.49 3.40
N ILE A 292 -15.56 7.57 2.66
CA ILE A 292 -16.24 6.50 1.92
C ILE A 292 -17.00 5.59 2.87
N LEU A 293 -16.35 5.15 3.95
CA LEU A 293 -16.98 4.32 4.99
C LEU A 293 -18.18 5.05 5.61
N GLN A 294 -18.00 6.27 6.10
CA GLN A 294 -19.06 7.06 6.72
C GLN A 294 -20.22 7.33 5.77
N SER A 295 -19.94 7.68 4.51
CA SER A 295 -20.99 7.93 3.51
C SER A 295 -21.76 6.66 3.17
N THR A 296 -21.06 5.53 3.06
CA THR A 296 -21.68 4.24 2.77
C THR A 296 -22.62 3.84 3.90
N TYR A 297 -22.12 3.76 5.14
CA TYR A 297 -22.94 3.36 6.28
C TYR A 297 -24.08 4.35 6.56
N GLY A 298 -23.80 5.66 6.52
CA GLY A 298 -24.85 6.67 6.71
C GLY A 298 -25.93 6.63 5.63
N PHE A 299 -25.58 6.31 4.39
CA PHE A 299 -26.57 6.09 3.33
C PHE A 299 -27.40 4.84 3.58
N MET A 300 -26.78 3.72 3.97
CA MET A 300 -27.51 2.48 4.28
C MET A 300 -28.48 2.66 5.45
N ASP A 301 -28.04 3.32 6.52
CA ASP A 301 -28.87 3.59 7.70
C ASP A 301 -30.08 4.45 7.34
N LYS A 302 -29.89 5.45 6.46
CA LYS A 302 -30.98 6.31 5.96
C LYS A 302 -31.98 5.54 5.09
N GLN A 303 -31.51 4.64 4.24
CA GLN A 303 -32.36 3.93 3.28
C GLN A 303 -33.07 2.70 3.89
N GLY A 304 -32.54 2.13 4.98
CA GLY A 304 -33.15 1.02 5.69
C GLY A 304 -32.95 -0.36 5.03
N TYR A 305 -32.04 -0.49 4.06
CA TYR A 305 -31.66 -1.78 3.44
C TYR A 305 -30.17 -1.81 3.09
N ARG A 306 -29.54 -3.00 3.20
CA ARG A 306 -28.08 -3.20 3.07
C ARG A 306 -27.66 -4.11 1.90
N ASP A 307 -28.62 -4.68 1.15
CA ASP A 307 -28.37 -5.87 0.31
C ASP A 307 -27.97 -5.61 -1.16
N GLU A 308 -28.08 -4.38 -1.69
CA GLU A 308 -27.92 -4.09 -3.13
C GLU A 308 -26.73 -3.17 -3.48
N PHE A 309 -25.65 -3.18 -2.70
CA PHE A 309 -24.68 -2.09 -2.76
C PHE A 309 -23.21 -2.45 -2.97
N TYR A 310 -22.74 -2.16 -4.18
CA TYR A 310 -21.32 -2.03 -4.53
C TYR A 310 -20.73 -0.73 -3.96
N ASP A 311 -19.58 -0.87 -3.30
CA ASP A 311 -18.72 0.19 -2.77
C ASP A 311 -18.30 1.23 -3.82
N GLN A 312 -18.12 0.76 -5.05
CA GLN A 312 -17.65 1.53 -6.20
C GLN A 312 -18.37 2.87 -6.36
N ARG A 313 -19.68 2.95 -6.08
CA ARG A 313 -20.46 4.20 -6.18
C ARG A 313 -19.97 5.29 -5.22
N PHE A 314 -19.69 4.92 -3.97
CA PHE A 314 -19.29 5.85 -2.92
C PHE A 314 -17.84 6.25 -3.12
N THR A 315 -17.01 5.29 -3.53
CA THR A 315 -15.61 5.54 -3.88
C THR A 315 -15.51 6.49 -5.06
N ASN A 316 -16.28 6.28 -6.14
CA ASN A 316 -16.33 7.22 -7.26
C ASN A 316 -16.79 8.61 -6.80
N TYR A 317 -17.91 8.69 -6.07
CA TYR A 317 -18.44 9.96 -5.55
C TYR A 317 -17.41 10.74 -4.73
N ILE A 318 -16.84 10.13 -3.68
CA ILE A 318 -15.92 10.81 -2.78
C ILE A 318 -14.64 11.21 -3.53
N LEU A 319 -14.03 10.31 -4.29
CA LEU A 319 -12.75 10.60 -4.92
C LEU A 319 -12.88 11.62 -6.07
N PHE A 320 -13.98 11.64 -6.81
CA PHE A 320 -14.25 12.71 -7.78
C PHE A 320 -14.55 14.04 -7.10
N LYS A 321 -15.38 14.06 -6.05
CA LYS A 321 -15.71 15.28 -5.28
C LYS A 321 -14.46 16.00 -4.78
N PHE A 322 -13.49 15.24 -4.24
CA PHE A 322 -12.26 15.80 -3.69
C PHE A 322 -11.09 15.85 -4.70
N LYS A 323 -11.31 15.47 -5.97
CA LYS A 323 -10.29 15.42 -7.03
C LYS A 323 -9.05 14.60 -6.60
N LYS A 324 -9.29 13.44 -5.99
CA LYS A 324 -8.27 12.56 -5.43
C LYS A 324 -8.05 11.27 -6.22
N ILE A 325 -8.49 11.24 -7.47
CA ILE A 325 -8.36 10.09 -8.35
C ILE A 325 -7.69 10.45 -9.68
N GLU A 326 -6.88 9.52 -10.18
CA GLU A 326 -6.32 9.48 -11.53
C GLU A 326 -6.67 8.11 -12.16
N ILE A 327 -7.29 8.09 -13.34
CA ILE A 327 -7.89 6.86 -13.89
C ILE A 327 -7.21 6.33 -15.16
N ILE A 328 -6.23 7.04 -15.72
CA ILE A 328 -5.58 6.72 -16.99
C ILE A 328 -4.35 5.84 -16.78
N SER A 329 -3.53 6.09 -15.75
CA SER A 329 -2.27 5.35 -15.57
C SER A 329 -2.53 3.88 -15.29
N MET A 330 -3.51 3.57 -14.44
CA MET A 330 -3.86 2.19 -14.10
C MET A 330 -4.47 1.43 -15.29
N SER A 331 -5.18 2.10 -16.20
CA SER A 331 -5.72 1.45 -17.41
C SER A 331 -4.65 0.98 -18.40
N LYS A 332 -3.39 1.40 -18.22
CA LYS A 332 -2.24 0.84 -18.96
C LYS A 332 -1.71 -0.45 -18.32
N LEU A 333 -2.02 -0.67 -17.04
CA LEU A 333 -1.57 -1.82 -16.25
C LEU A 333 -2.66 -2.91 -16.12
N LEU A 334 -3.90 -2.49 -15.91
CA LEU A 334 -5.01 -3.36 -15.56
C LEU A 334 -6.01 -3.50 -16.71
N ASN A 335 -6.17 -4.72 -17.20
CA ASN A 335 -7.24 -5.08 -18.13
C ASN A 335 -8.50 -5.51 -17.37
N LEU A 336 -9.61 -4.83 -17.60
CA LEU A 336 -10.92 -5.20 -17.06
C LEU A 336 -11.59 -6.22 -17.99
N TYR A 337 -11.41 -7.51 -17.72
CA TYR A 337 -11.92 -8.58 -18.57
C TYR A 337 -13.31 -9.05 -18.10
N ARG A 338 -14.35 -8.69 -18.86
CA ARG A 338 -15.72 -9.18 -18.62
C ARG A 338 -15.86 -10.60 -19.17
N ILE A 339 -16.03 -11.58 -18.27
CA ILE A 339 -16.24 -12.97 -18.67
C ILE A 339 -17.62 -13.06 -19.37
N PRO A 340 -17.70 -13.60 -20.60
CA PRO A 340 -19.00 -13.77 -21.26
C PRO A 340 -19.90 -14.73 -20.46
N PRO A 341 -21.22 -14.47 -20.36
CA PRO A 341 -22.15 -15.31 -19.61
C PRO A 341 -22.05 -16.78 -20.00
N GLU A 342 -22.08 -17.68 -19.02
CA GLU A 342 -22.03 -19.14 -19.22
C GLU A 342 -20.75 -19.66 -19.92
N THR A 343 -19.70 -18.84 -20.02
CA THR A 343 -18.41 -19.25 -20.58
C THR A 343 -17.29 -19.20 -19.54
N THR A 344 -16.17 -19.85 -19.88
CA THR A 344 -14.88 -19.75 -19.18
C THR A 344 -13.79 -19.34 -20.15
N LEU A 345 -14.15 -18.50 -21.13
CA LEU A 345 -13.20 -17.96 -22.10
C LEU A 345 -12.20 -17.08 -21.36
N ILE A 346 -10.93 -17.27 -21.65
CA ILE A 346 -9.84 -16.49 -21.08
C ILE A 346 -9.44 -15.35 -22.04
N PRO A 347 -8.96 -14.20 -21.53
CA PRO A 347 -8.45 -13.14 -22.39
C PRO A 347 -7.21 -13.62 -23.16
N ASN A 348 -6.92 -12.94 -24.27
CA ASN A 348 -5.72 -13.23 -25.04
C ASN A 348 -4.47 -12.93 -24.18
N GLY A 349 -3.72 -13.97 -23.84
CA GLY A 349 -2.51 -13.88 -23.03
C GLY A 349 -1.37 -13.08 -23.66
N ASN A 350 -1.46 -12.69 -24.94
CA ASN A 350 -0.46 -11.86 -25.60
C ASN A 350 -0.42 -10.42 -25.06
N GLN A 351 -1.48 -9.96 -24.39
CA GLN A 351 -1.51 -8.65 -23.76
C GLN A 351 -0.85 -8.71 -22.38
N THR A 352 0.44 -8.40 -22.32
CA THR A 352 1.20 -8.24 -21.07
C THR A 352 0.96 -6.83 -20.52
N LEU A 353 -0.27 -6.54 -20.11
CA LEU A 353 -0.57 -5.27 -19.46
C LEU A 353 -0.12 -5.25 -18.00
N GLY A 354 0.14 -6.41 -17.38
CA GLY A 354 0.61 -6.52 -15.99
C GLY A 354 -0.45 -7.18 -15.12
N LEU A 355 -1.71 -6.77 -15.26
CA LEU A 355 -2.82 -7.29 -14.46
C LEU A 355 -4.08 -7.54 -15.31
N VAL A 356 -4.88 -8.52 -14.90
CA VAL A 356 -6.20 -8.85 -15.48
C VAL A 356 -7.22 -9.03 -14.37
N HIS A 357 -8.27 -8.21 -14.35
CA HIS A 357 -9.40 -8.32 -13.43
C HIS A 357 -10.56 -9.08 -14.10
N PHE A 358 -10.98 -10.19 -13.51
CA PHE A 358 -12.04 -11.05 -14.03
C PHE A 358 -13.43 -10.62 -13.52
N LEU A 359 -14.19 -9.95 -14.39
CA LEU A 359 -15.46 -9.30 -14.05
C LEU A 359 -16.69 -10.07 -14.53
N ASN A 360 -17.84 -9.73 -13.95
CA ASN A 360 -19.19 -10.08 -14.43
C ASN A 360 -19.50 -11.58 -14.52
N ALA A 361 -19.02 -12.36 -13.55
CA ALA A 361 -19.36 -13.78 -13.42
C ALA A 361 -19.46 -14.19 -11.94
N PRO A 362 -20.15 -15.30 -11.61
CA PRO A 362 -20.09 -15.89 -10.27
C PRO A 362 -18.66 -16.22 -9.88
N THR A 363 -18.35 -16.17 -8.58
CA THR A 363 -17.00 -16.40 -8.04
C THR A 363 -16.40 -17.72 -8.52
N GLU A 364 -17.18 -18.79 -8.54
CA GLU A 364 -16.73 -20.11 -8.99
C GLU A 364 -16.31 -20.08 -10.47
N ASN A 365 -17.04 -19.34 -11.31
CA ASN A 365 -16.71 -19.20 -12.73
C ASN A 365 -15.48 -18.31 -12.94
N LYS A 366 -15.33 -17.26 -12.12
CA LYS A 366 -14.10 -16.44 -12.08
C LYS A 366 -12.90 -17.30 -11.74
N LEU A 367 -13.00 -18.13 -10.69
CA LEU A 367 -11.93 -19.03 -10.26
C LEU A 367 -11.50 -20.00 -11.37
N ILE A 368 -12.46 -20.65 -12.04
CA ILE A 368 -12.16 -21.56 -13.16
C ILE A 368 -11.42 -20.81 -14.27
N THR A 369 -11.89 -19.61 -14.62
CA THR A 369 -11.31 -18.79 -15.69
C THR A 369 -9.89 -18.31 -15.31
N MET A 370 -9.68 -17.90 -14.05
CA MET A 370 -8.37 -17.53 -13.51
C MET A 370 -7.37 -18.68 -13.60
N LYS A 371 -7.74 -19.88 -13.14
CA LYS A 371 -6.87 -21.07 -13.19
C LYS A 371 -6.49 -21.41 -14.63
N LYS A 372 -7.46 -21.40 -15.56
CA LYS A 372 -7.19 -21.59 -17.01
C LYS A 372 -6.23 -20.54 -17.56
N TYR A 373 -6.37 -19.28 -17.14
CA TYR A 373 -5.50 -18.19 -17.58
C TYR A 373 -4.07 -18.38 -17.07
N VAL A 374 -3.90 -18.73 -15.78
CA VAL A 374 -2.58 -19.07 -15.20
C VAL A 374 -1.92 -20.24 -15.91
N ASP A 375 -2.65 -21.32 -16.21
CA ASP A 375 -2.09 -22.46 -16.94
C ASP A 375 -1.62 -22.08 -18.35
N MET A 376 -2.37 -21.22 -19.03
CA MET A 376 -1.98 -20.68 -20.33
C MET A 376 -0.70 -19.80 -20.23
N LEU A 377 -0.55 -18.99 -19.17
CA LEU A 377 0.68 -18.23 -18.92
C LEU A 377 1.90 -19.16 -18.70
N ARG A 378 1.74 -20.25 -17.93
CA ARG A 378 2.82 -21.25 -17.74
C ARG A 378 3.22 -21.93 -19.05
N LEU A 379 2.25 -22.33 -19.86
CA LEU A 379 2.50 -22.92 -21.17
C LEU A 379 3.25 -21.96 -22.10
N ARG A 380 3.00 -20.64 -21.99
CA ARG A 380 3.73 -19.62 -22.74
C ARG A 380 5.17 -19.47 -22.24
N ALA A 381 5.38 -19.39 -20.93
CA ALA A 381 6.72 -19.27 -20.35
C ALA A 381 7.62 -20.43 -20.79
N ASN A 382 7.10 -21.65 -20.77
CA ASN A 382 7.82 -22.86 -21.19
C ASN A 382 8.16 -22.92 -22.68
N LYS A 383 7.47 -22.15 -23.54
CA LYS A 383 7.79 -22.06 -24.98
C LYS A 383 8.86 -21.00 -25.27
N GLN A 384 9.15 -20.12 -24.32
CA GLN A 384 10.12 -19.03 -24.46
C GLN A 384 11.47 -19.37 -23.83
N SER A 385 11.50 -20.32 -22.88
CA SER A 385 12.70 -21.00 -22.37
C SER A 385 13.22 -22.04 -23.35
#